data_AF-A0A7K0N860-F1
#
_entry.id   AF-A0A7K0N860-F1
#
_cell.length_a   1.000
_cell.length_b   1.000
_cell.length_c   1.000
_cell.angle_alpha   90.00
_cell.angle_beta   90.00
_cell.angle_gamma   90.00
#
_symmetry.space_group_name_H-M   'P 1'
#
loop_
_entity.id
_entity.type
_entity.pdbx_description
1 polymer ?
#
loop_
_entity_poly.entity_id
_entity_poly.type
_entity_poly.pdbx_seq_one_letter_code
_entity_poly.pdbx_strand_id
1 'polypeptide(L)'
;MDGAEDLGLEAALAAARGEFGDFDSALAELTQPGDGEPGLPVLAVVGRPNVGKSTLVNRIIGRREAVVEDVPGVTRDRVTYEAEWNSKRFMVIDTGGWDLKVRGLQAQIAAQAERAVSDADAVVFVVDARVGATDTDEAVVKVLRRSGKPVLLVANKVDDRATEIEATKLWS
;
A
#
# COMPACT_ATOMS: atom_id res chain seq x y z
N MET A 1 5.71 28.81 -32.69
CA MET A 1 7.14 28.40 -32.78
C MET A 1 7.24 26.92 -32.44
N ASP A 2 6.39 26.07 -33.03
CA ASP A 2 6.16 24.68 -32.58
C ASP A 2 6.63 23.63 -33.61
N GLY A 3 6.87 24.05 -34.86
CA GLY A 3 7.16 23.12 -35.97
C GLY A 3 8.63 22.76 -36.18
N ALA A 4 9.57 23.39 -35.45
CA ALA A 4 11.00 23.17 -35.64
C ALA A 4 11.58 22.11 -34.66
N GLU A 5 11.00 21.97 -33.47
CA GLU A 5 11.40 20.94 -32.50
C GLU A 5 10.89 19.55 -32.92
N ASP A 6 9.72 19.50 -33.55
CA ASP A 6 9.08 18.27 -34.05
C ASP A 6 9.90 17.59 -35.16
N LEU A 7 10.50 18.38 -36.07
CA LEU A 7 11.35 17.89 -37.15
C LEU A 7 12.67 17.28 -36.66
N GLY A 8 13.20 17.77 -35.53
CA GLY A 8 14.42 17.24 -34.92
C GLY A 8 14.19 15.90 -34.21
N LEU A 9 13.02 15.75 -33.57
CA LEU A 9 12.62 14.52 -32.90
C LEU A 9 12.33 13.40 -33.91
N GLU A 10 11.63 13.71 -35.02
CA GLU A 10 11.37 12.72 -36.08
C GLU A 10 12.66 12.22 -36.74
N ALA A 11 13.61 13.13 -37.03
CA ALA A 11 14.90 12.74 -37.62
C ALA A 11 15.74 11.87 -36.67
N ALA A 12 15.72 12.17 -35.37
CA ALA A 12 16.40 11.36 -34.35
C ALA A 12 15.77 9.97 -34.19
N LEU A 13 14.43 9.88 -34.22
CA LEU A 13 13.69 8.62 -34.18
C LEU A 13 13.94 7.78 -35.44
N ALA A 14 14.00 8.41 -36.63
CA ALA A 14 14.31 7.73 -37.88
C ALA A 14 15.73 7.15 -37.90
N ALA A 15 16.71 7.90 -37.37
CA ALA A 15 18.09 7.41 -37.23
C ALA A 15 18.17 6.21 -36.26
N ALA A 16 17.48 6.29 -35.13
CA ALA A 16 17.42 5.19 -34.16
C ALA A 16 16.76 3.92 -34.74
N ARG A 17 15.71 4.05 -35.55
CA ARG A 17 15.07 2.92 -36.26
C ARG A 17 16.03 2.23 -37.25
N GLY A 18 16.87 3.02 -37.92
CA GLY A 18 17.86 2.49 -38.87
C GLY A 18 19.01 1.74 -38.20
N GLU A 19 19.42 2.19 -37.00
CA GLU A 19 20.58 1.64 -36.27
C GLU A 19 20.20 0.47 -35.35
N PHE A 20 19.03 0.52 -34.70
CA PHE A 20 18.61 -0.44 -33.68
C PHE A 20 17.50 -1.41 -34.13
N GLY A 21 17.08 -1.35 -35.40
CA GLY A 21 16.02 -2.20 -35.95
C GLY A 21 14.63 -1.77 -35.52
N ASP A 22 13.65 -2.69 -35.57
CA ASP A 22 12.25 -2.42 -35.25
C ASP A 22 12.02 -2.32 -33.72
N PHE A 23 12.63 -1.29 -33.13
CA PHE A 23 12.47 -0.96 -31.73
C PHE A 23 11.06 -0.44 -31.45
N ASP A 24 10.34 0.06 -32.46
CA ASP A 24 8.92 0.40 -32.35
C ASP A 24 8.09 -0.83 -31.99
N SER A 25 8.32 -1.98 -32.61
CA SER A 25 7.65 -3.24 -32.24
C SER A 25 8.06 -3.72 -30.85
N ALA A 26 9.33 -3.59 -30.45
CA ALA A 26 9.78 -3.94 -29.09
C ALA A 26 9.20 -3.00 -28.01
N LEU A 27 9.15 -1.69 -28.29
CA LEU A 27 8.51 -0.71 -27.43
C LEU A 27 6.99 -0.91 -27.41
N ALA A 28 6.39 -1.27 -28.55
CA ALA A 28 4.99 -1.62 -28.67
C ALA A 28 4.67 -2.94 -27.96
N GLU A 29 5.57 -3.91 -27.87
CA GLU A 29 5.41 -5.10 -27.00
C GLU A 29 5.53 -4.73 -25.52
N LEU A 30 6.43 -3.80 -25.16
CA LEU A 30 6.60 -3.32 -23.78
C LEU A 30 5.49 -2.34 -23.34
N THR A 31 4.80 -1.70 -24.28
CA THR A 31 3.70 -0.74 -24.05
C THR A 31 2.34 -1.28 -24.47
N GLN A 32 2.29 -2.43 -25.14
CA GLN A 32 1.08 -3.23 -25.22
C GLN A 32 0.67 -3.46 -23.76
N PRO A 33 -0.54 -3.04 -23.35
CA PRO A 33 -1.12 -3.63 -22.17
C PRO A 33 -1.21 -5.11 -22.52
N GLY A 34 -0.29 -5.91 -21.96
CA GLY A 34 -0.34 -7.34 -22.17
C GLY A 34 -1.77 -7.77 -21.89
N ASP A 35 -2.23 -8.77 -22.60
CA ASP A 35 -3.44 -9.55 -22.34
C ASP A 35 -3.40 -10.25 -20.95
N GLY A 36 -2.67 -9.64 -20.01
CA GLY A 36 -2.52 -9.97 -18.63
C GLY A 36 -3.88 -10.02 -17.99
N GLU A 37 -4.12 -11.18 -17.36
CA GLU A 37 -4.98 -11.28 -16.20
C GLU A 37 -5.03 -9.94 -15.46
N PRO A 38 -6.22 -9.34 -15.25
CA PRO A 38 -6.33 -8.12 -14.47
C PRO A 38 -5.54 -8.32 -13.19
N GLY A 39 -4.61 -7.40 -12.91
CA GLY A 39 -3.81 -7.46 -11.69
C GLY A 39 -4.73 -7.71 -10.50
N LEU A 40 -4.37 -8.68 -9.66
CA LEU A 40 -5.18 -9.03 -8.49
C LEU A 40 -5.46 -7.77 -7.66
N PRO A 41 -6.70 -7.55 -7.18
CA PRO A 41 -7.03 -6.39 -6.37
C PRO A 41 -6.05 -6.23 -5.20
N VAL A 42 -5.67 -5.01 -4.87
CA VAL A 42 -4.65 -4.73 -3.87
C VAL A 42 -5.29 -4.17 -2.60
N LEU A 43 -5.07 -4.86 -1.48
CA LEU A 43 -5.51 -4.46 -0.15
C LEU A 43 -4.31 -3.96 0.67
N ALA A 44 -4.27 -2.67 0.98
CA ALA A 44 -3.24 -2.13 1.89
C ALA A 44 -3.69 -2.24 3.35
N VAL A 45 -2.82 -2.74 4.22
CA VAL A 45 -3.03 -2.72 5.66
C VAL A 45 -2.18 -1.61 6.28
N VAL A 46 -2.85 -0.58 6.80
CA VAL A 46 -2.22 0.62 7.37
C VAL A 46 -2.64 0.83 8.82
N GLY A 47 -1.85 1.61 9.56
CA GLY A 47 -2.09 1.89 10.97
C GLY A 47 -0.78 2.05 11.73
N ARG A 48 -0.85 2.63 12.93
CA ARG A 48 0.32 2.91 13.76
C ARG A 48 1.17 1.68 14.09
N PRO A 49 2.42 1.85 14.55
CA PRO A 49 3.19 0.75 15.12
C PRO A 49 2.39 -0.04 16.16
N ASN A 50 2.61 -1.37 16.20
CA ASN A 50 2.09 -2.27 17.23
C ASN A 50 0.57 -2.40 17.36
N VAL A 51 -0.25 -1.85 16.45
CA VAL A 51 -1.71 -2.05 16.43
C VAL A 51 -2.13 -3.47 16.02
N GLY A 52 -1.19 -4.30 15.57
CA GLY A 52 -1.44 -5.71 15.18
C GLY A 52 -1.64 -5.95 13.68
N LYS A 53 -1.16 -5.05 12.81
CA LYS A 53 -1.20 -5.20 11.34
C LYS A 53 -0.65 -6.54 10.86
N SER A 54 0.58 -6.88 11.24
CA SER A 54 1.24 -8.10 10.77
C SER A 54 0.57 -9.37 11.30
N THR A 55 -0.07 -9.32 12.48
CA THR A 55 -0.93 -10.41 12.98
C THR A 55 -2.18 -10.58 12.11
N LEU A 56 -2.81 -9.47 11.71
CA LEU A 56 -3.96 -9.49 10.82
C LEU A 56 -3.59 -9.98 9.41
N VAL A 57 -2.50 -9.48 8.84
CA VAL A 57 -1.97 -9.91 7.53
C VAL A 57 -1.68 -11.41 7.55
N ASN A 58 -0.97 -11.91 8.57
CA ASN A 58 -0.70 -13.34 8.74
C ASN A 58 -1.98 -14.19 8.80
N ARG A 59 -3.03 -13.67 9.42
CA ARG A 59 -4.33 -14.35 9.47
C ARG A 59 -5.01 -14.37 8.11
N ILE A 60 -4.92 -13.28 7.34
CA ILE A 60 -5.53 -13.16 6.01
C ILE A 60 -4.85 -14.11 5.00
N ILE A 61 -3.52 -14.19 5.00
CA ILE A 61 -2.78 -15.03 4.04
C ILE A 61 -2.92 -16.54 4.32
N GLY A 62 -3.47 -16.94 5.48
CA GLY A 62 -3.74 -18.34 5.83
C GLY A 62 -2.50 -19.23 6.00
N ARG A 63 -1.29 -18.67 5.87
CA ARG A 63 0.00 -19.36 6.03
C ARG A 63 0.87 -18.56 6.99
N ARG A 64 1.74 -19.23 7.76
CA ARG A 64 2.78 -18.55 8.58
C ARG A 64 3.95 -18.09 7.69
N GLU A 65 3.67 -17.46 6.54
CA GLU A 65 4.70 -16.97 5.60
C GLU A 65 5.17 -15.55 5.94
N ALA A 66 4.37 -14.73 6.64
CA ALA A 66 4.89 -13.55 7.32
C ALA A 66 5.55 -13.99 8.65
N VAL A 67 6.63 -14.77 8.53
CA VAL A 67 7.47 -15.10 9.67
C VAL A 67 8.00 -13.81 10.27
N VAL A 68 7.49 -13.53 11.48
CA VAL A 68 8.10 -12.81 12.60
C VAL A 68 9.42 -12.11 12.25
N GLU A 69 9.39 -10.79 12.07
CA GLU A 69 10.57 -9.95 12.29
C GLU A 69 10.32 -8.97 13.42
N ASP A 70 10.40 -9.50 14.64
CA ASP A 70 10.88 -8.77 15.82
C ASP A 70 12.41 -8.58 15.72
N VAL A 71 12.91 -8.01 14.61
CA VAL A 71 14.29 -7.52 14.52
C VAL A 71 14.24 -6.01 14.34
N PRO A 72 14.35 -5.24 15.45
CA PRO A 72 14.45 -3.80 15.38
C PRO A 72 15.69 -3.41 14.56
N GLY A 73 15.50 -2.76 13.41
CA GLY A 73 16.60 -2.19 12.62
C GLY A 73 16.69 -2.55 11.14
N VAL A 74 15.72 -3.26 10.56
CA VAL A 74 15.63 -3.44 9.10
C VAL A 74 14.57 -2.53 8.49
N THR A 75 15.00 -1.61 7.63
CA THR A 75 14.11 -0.85 6.75
C THR A 75 13.71 -1.80 5.63
N ARG A 76 12.60 -2.53 5.78
CA ARG A 76 12.12 -3.39 4.69
C ARG A 76 11.21 -2.63 3.75
N ASP A 77 11.52 -2.76 2.47
CA ASP A 77 10.64 -2.42 1.37
C ASP A 77 9.28 -3.12 1.54
N ARG A 78 8.22 -2.50 1.00
CA ARG A 78 6.84 -3.02 1.06
C ARG A 78 6.79 -4.49 0.67
N VAL A 79 6.36 -5.34 1.59
CA VAL A 79 6.15 -6.76 1.30
C VAL A 79 4.71 -6.96 0.87
N THR A 80 4.55 -7.55 -0.31
CA THR A 80 3.25 -7.87 -0.90
C THR A 80 3.07 -9.38 -0.89
N TYR A 81 1.94 -9.84 -0.39
CA TYR A 81 1.59 -11.25 -0.28
C TYR A 81 0.35 -11.54 -1.11
N GLU A 82 0.29 -12.68 -1.77
CA GLU A 82 -0.98 -13.15 -2.33
C GLU A 82 -1.84 -13.76 -1.22
N ALA A 83 -3.14 -13.44 -1.23
CA ALA A 83 -4.12 -13.98 -0.30
C ALA A 83 -5.37 -14.47 -1.04
N GLU A 84 -6.06 -15.44 -0.45
CA GLU A 84 -7.36 -15.89 -0.89
C GLU A 84 -8.34 -15.88 0.30
N TRP A 85 -9.48 -15.22 0.13
CA TRP A 85 -10.57 -15.24 1.11
C TRP A 85 -11.90 -15.45 0.37
N ASN A 86 -12.70 -16.43 0.81
CA ASN A 86 -14.00 -16.74 0.20
C ASN A 86 -13.91 -16.90 -1.33
N SER A 87 -12.90 -17.64 -1.80
CA SER A 87 -12.60 -17.88 -3.22
C SER A 87 -12.34 -16.61 -4.04
N LYS A 88 -11.93 -15.51 -3.39
CA LYS A 88 -11.44 -14.29 -4.03
C LYS A 88 -9.95 -14.13 -3.75
N ARG A 89 -9.16 -14.07 -4.81
CA ARG A 89 -7.72 -13.80 -4.77
C ARG A 89 -7.45 -12.30 -4.80
N PHE A 90 -6.48 -11.84 -4.02
CA PHE A 90 -6.08 -10.45 -3.93
C PHE A 90 -4.65 -10.36 -3.38
N MET A 91 -4.00 -9.21 -3.59
CA MET A 91 -2.71 -8.91 -2.98
C MET A 91 -2.93 -8.17 -1.66
N VAL A 92 -2.15 -8.51 -0.64
CA VAL A 92 -2.11 -7.80 0.64
C VAL A 92 -0.75 -7.14 0.79
N ILE A 93 -0.74 -5.82 0.97
CA ILE A 93 0.47 -5.07 1.27
C ILE A 93 0.55 -4.85 2.78
N ASP A 94 1.61 -5.36 3.41
CA ASP A 94 2.00 -4.91 4.75
C ASP A 94 2.92 -3.70 4.60
N THR A 95 2.58 -2.65 5.34
CA THR A 95 3.39 -1.44 5.40
C THR A 95 4.55 -1.56 6.41
N GLY A 96 4.79 -2.72 7.02
CA GLY A 96 5.76 -2.93 8.11
C GLY A 96 7.19 -2.42 7.87
N GLY A 97 7.68 -1.58 8.79
CA GLY A 97 9.07 -1.10 8.86
C GLY A 97 9.20 0.29 9.52
N TRP A 98 8.98 0.40 10.83
CA TRP A 98 9.05 1.68 11.56
C TRP A 98 10.48 1.94 12.05
N ASP A 99 11.26 2.76 11.36
CA ASP A 99 12.49 3.28 11.95
C ASP A 99 12.15 4.43 12.91
N LEU A 100 12.11 4.13 14.21
CA LEU A 100 11.74 5.04 15.30
C LEU A 100 12.76 6.16 15.55
N LYS A 101 13.75 6.34 14.67
CA LYS A 101 14.93 7.17 14.93
C LYS A 101 14.83 8.63 14.47
N VAL A 102 13.68 9.11 14.00
CA VAL A 102 13.58 10.47 13.42
C VAL A 102 12.51 11.31 14.12
N ARG A 103 12.79 12.62 14.30
CA ARG A 103 11.80 13.62 14.72
C ARG A 103 10.68 13.69 13.67
N GLY A 104 9.42 13.59 14.08
CA GLY A 104 8.25 13.73 13.20
C GLY A 104 7.50 12.43 12.88
N LEU A 105 7.24 11.59 13.88
CA LEU A 105 6.55 10.30 13.77
C LEU A 105 5.22 10.39 13.01
N GLN A 106 4.40 11.42 13.26
CA GLN A 106 3.13 11.62 12.55
C GLN A 106 3.30 11.84 11.04
N ALA A 107 4.30 12.63 10.64
CA ALA A 107 4.56 12.94 9.24
C ALA A 107 5.07 11.71 8.47
N GLN A 108 5.93 10.89 9.09
CA GLN A 108 6.38 9.64 8.51
C GLN A 108 5.23 8.65 8.33
N ILE A 109 4.39 8.53 9.36
CA ILE A 109 3.19 7.68 9.34
C ILE A 109 2.24 8.09 8.21
N ALA A 110 2.00 9.40 8.05
CA ALA A 110 1.18 9.93 6.97
C ALA A 110 1.79 9.65 5.59
N ALA A 111 3.08 9.90 5.38
CA ALA A 111 3.74 9.66 4.10
C ALA A 111 3.72 8.18 3.69
N GLN A 112 3.81 7.27 4.66
CA GLN A 112 3.72 5.84 4.42
C GLN A 112 2.29 5.41 4.10
N ALA A 113 1.30 5.96 4.80
CA ALA A 113 -0.10 5.79 4.43
C ALA A 113 -0.32 6.30 3.00
N GLU A 114 0.22 7.45 2.61
CA GLU A 114 0.08 7.98 1.24
C GLU A 114 0.64 7.01 0.20
N ARG A 115 1.84 6.47 0.43
CA ARG A 115 2.46 5.47 -0.47
C ARG A 115 1.68 4.16 -0.53
N ALA A 116 1.20 3.66 0.61
CA ALA A 116 0.44 2.41 0.65
C ALA A 116 -0.92 2.57 -0.04
N VAL A 117 -1.55 3.72 0.15
CA VAL A 117 -2.85 4.05 -0.42
C VAL A 117 -2.74 4.28 -1.91
N SER A 118 -1.66 4.89 -2.43
CA SER A 118 -1.43 5.09 -3.88
C SER A 118 -1.66 3.83 -4.70
N ASP A 119 -1.13 2.70 -4.21
CA ASP A 119 -1.06 1.45 -4.98
C ASP A 119 -2.17 0.45 -4.60
N ALA A 120 -3.03 0.80 -3.65
CA ALA A 120 -4.11 -0.08 -3.18
C ALA A 120 -5.44 0.19 -3.88
N ASP A 121 -6.26 -0.82 -4.08
CA ASP A 121 -7.67 -0.67 -4.49
C ASP A 121 -8.59 -0.44 -3.29
N ALA A 122 -8.21 -0.98 -2.12
CA ALA A 122 -8.91 -0.77 -0.85
C ALA A 122 -7.92 -0.75 0.32
N VAL A 123 -8.33 -0.15 1.43
CA VAL A 123 -7.47 0.06 2.60
C VAL A 123 -8.14 -0.49 3.86
N VAL A 124 -7.39 -1.28 4.62
CA VAL A 124 -7.72 -1.65 6.00
C VAL A 124 -6.93 -0.76 6.93
N PHE A 125 -7.61 0.12 7.66
CA PHE A 125 -7.01 0.97 8.67
C PHE A 125 -7.19 0.33 10.06
N VAL A 126 -6.09 -0.10 10.65
CA VAL A 126 -6.09 -0.84 11.93
C VAL A 126 -5.72 0.09 13.08
N VAL A 127 -6.54 0.07 14.14
CA VAL A 127 -6.32 0.78 15.40
C VAL A 127 -6.32 -0.18 16.59
N ASP A 128 -5.64 0.17 17.69
CA ASP A 128 -5.67 -0.61 18.94
C ASP A 128 -6.85 -0.14 19.81
N ALA A 129 -7.88 -0.97 19.95
CA ALA A 129 -9.10 -0.62 20.69
C ALA A 129 -8.84 -0.31 22.17
N ARG A 130 -7.76 -0.85 22.76
CA ARG A 130 -7.38 -0.63 24.16
C ARG A 130 -6.78 0.76 24.38
N VAL A 131 -6.30 1.39 23.32
CA VAL A 131 -5.72 2.75 23.34
C VAL A 131 -6.74 3.79 22.87
N GLY A 132 -7.59 3.42 21.91
CA GLY A 132 -8.49 4.35 21.24
C GLY A 132 -7.81 5.19 20.17
N ALA A 133 -8.51 6.22 19.69
CA ALA A 133 -7.98 7.13 18.67
C ALA A 133 -6.87 8.02 19.23
N THR A 134 -5.80 8.20 18.45
CA THR A 134 -4.65 9.05 18.81
C THR A 134 -4.38 10.11 17.75
N ASP A 135 -3.61 11.16 18.08
CA ASP A 135 -3.19 12.20 17.12
C ASP A 135 -2.46 11.63 15.90
N THR A 136 -1.78 10.51 16.11
CA THR A 136 -1.06 9.81 15.06
C THR A 136 -2.02 9.03 14.14
N ASP A 137 -3.13 8.51 14.68
CA ASP A 137 -4.21 7.93 13.87
C ASP A 137 -4.89 9.02 13.03
N GLU A 138 -5.10 10.21 13.60
CA GLU A 138 -5.68 11.36 12.90
C GLU A 138 -4.85 11.80 11.68
N ALA A 139 -3.51 11.71 11.77
CA ALA A 139 -2.64 11.97 10.63
C ALA A 139 -2.87 10.98 9.47
N VAL A 140 -3.08 9.70 9.76
CA VAL A 140 -3.44 8.68 8.77
C VAL A 140 -4.83 8.95 8.20
N VAL A 141 -5.81 9.27 9.06
CA VAL A 141 -7.19 9.54 8.64
C VAL A 141 -7.26 10.67 7.61
N LYS A 142 -6.47 11.74 7.78
CA LYS A 142 -6.38 12.85 6.81
C LYS A 142 -5.89 12.39 5.43
N VAL A 143 -4.93 11.46 5.39
CA VAL A 143 -4.46 10.85 4.15
C VAL A 143 -5.55 10.00 3.52
N LEU A 144 -6.16 9.10 4.30
CA LEU A 144 -7.19 8.17 3.84
C LEU A 144 -8.41 8.89 3.27
N ARG A 145 -8.89 9.93 3.95
CA ARG A 145 -10.03 10.74 3.49
C ARG A 145 -9.77 11.45 2.16
N ARG A 146 -8.54 11.94 1.94
CA ARG A 146 -8.14 12.61 0.68
C ARG A 146 -8.00 11.63 -0.48
N SER A 147 -7.77 10.35 -0.20
CA SER A 147 -7.50 9.37 -1.26
C SER A 147 -8.71 8.97 -2.09
N GLY A 148 -9.93 9.13 -1.55
CA GLY A 148 -11.17 8.68 -2.19
C GLY A 148 -11.31 7.15 -2.30
N LYS A 149 -10.36 6.36 -1.77
CA LYS A 149 -10.40 4.91 -1.83
C LYS A 149 -11.33 4.33 -0.76
N PRO A 150 -11.94 3.14 -0.99
CA PRO A 150 -12.67 2.43 0.04
C PRO A 150 -11.78 2.14 1.25
N VAL A 151 -12.24 2.51 2.45
CA VAL A 151 -11.51 2.33 3.72
C VAL A 151 -12.37 1.54 4.69
N LEU A 152 -11.81 0.44 5.22
CA LEU A 152 -12.35 -0.32 6.33
C LEU A 152 -11.58 0.00 7.60
N LEU A 153 -12.23 0.63 8.59
CA LEU A 153 -11.67 0.82 9.92
C LEU A 153 -11.82 -0.48 10.73
N VAL A 154 -10.71 -0.96 11.30
CA VAL A 154 -10.66 -2.18 12.11
C VAL A 154 -10.13 -1.84 13.50
N ALA A 155 -11.00 -1.96 14.49
CA ALA A 155 -10.63 -1.92 15.91
C ALA A 155 -10.06 -3.30 16.31
N ASN A 156 -8.75 -3.38 16.49
CA ASN A 156 -8.06 -4.62 16.82
C ASN A 156 -7.80 -4.76 18.33
N LYS A 157 -7.45 -5.98 18.77
CA LYS A 157 -7.19 -6.35 20.17
C LYS A 157 -8.41 -6.23 21.08
N VAL A 158 -9.58 -6.50 20.52
CA VAL A 158 -10.85 -6.61 21.25
C VAL A 158 -10.97 -8.03 21.76
N ASP A 159 -10.29 -8.33 22.87
CA ASP A 159 -10.21 -9.69 23.44
C ASP A 159 -11.30 -9.96 24.50
N ASP A 160 -11.97 -8.91 24.99
CA ASP A 160 -13.01 -8.98 26.00
C ASP A 160 -14.15 -7.97 25.76
N ARG A 161 -15.24 -8.15 26.51
CA ARG A 161 -16.46 -7.33 26.42
C ARG A 161 -16.23 -5.86 26.81
N ALA A 162 -15.29 -5.59 27.72
CA ALA A 162 -15.01 -4.22 28.12
C ALA A 162 -14.35 -3.45 26.96
N THR A 163 -13.39 -4.08 26.29
CA THR A 163 -12.70 -3.52 25.12
C THR A 163 -13.63 -3.39 23.92
N GLU A 164 -14.60 -4.29 23.77
CA GLU A 164 -15.63 -4.21 22.73
C GLU A 164 -16.49 -2.94 22.87
N ILE A 165 -16.88 -2.60 24.10
CA ILE A 165 -17.60 -1.35 24.40
C ILE A 165 -16.71 -0.14 24.13
N GLU A 166 -15.44 -0.18 24.52
CA GLU A 166 -14.51 0.93 24.28
C GLU A 166 -14.31 1.19 22.77
N ALA A 167 -14.31 0.14 21.95
CA ALA A 167 -14.21 0.27 20.49
C ALA A 167 -15.35 1.10 19.88
N THR A 168 -16.55 1.13 20.47
CA THR A 168 -17.67 1.90 19.91
C THR A 168 -17.39 3.41 19.85
N LYS A 169 -16.49 3.92 20.69
CA LYS A 169 -16.07 5.34 20.70
C LYS A 169 -15.37 5.76 19.40
N LEU A 170 -14.94 4.81 18.57
CA LEU A 170 -14.33 5.10 17.27
C LEU A 170 -15.34 5.56 16.21
N TRP A 171 -16.64 5.38 16.46
CA TRP A 171 -17.74 5.72 15.56
C TRP A 171 -18.70 6.80 16.11
N SER A 172 -18.48 7.26 17.34
CA SER A 172 -19.23 8.34 17.98
C SER A 172 -18.61 9.70 17.71
#